data_AF-A0A816CHJ5-F1
#
_entry.id   AF-A0A816CHJ5-F1
#
_cell.length_a   1.000
_cell.length_b   1.000
_cell.length_c   1.000
_cell.angle_alpha   90.00
_cell.angle_beta   90.00
_cell.angle_gamma   90.00
#
_symmetry.space_group_name_H-M   'P 1'
#
loop_
_entity.id
_entity.type
_entity.pdbx_description
1 polymer ?
#
loop_
_entity_poly.entity_id
_entity_poly.type
_entity_poly.pdbx_seq_one_letter_code
_entity_poly.pdbx_strand_id
1 'polypeptide(L)'
;MGTIHYLSPEILETPPHICSIQSELWAVGITLIEIVNGQHPWPSANLLDHLIKINSYNPTISNKIISKEIEDFILRLLKRNAQDRPISYNEILNMSFIKRIPNEPTINELNFIRSIIEIIQEFAIEVKE
;
A
#
# COMPACT_ATOMS: atom_id res chain seq x y z
N MET A 1 -19.00 0.43 9.72
CA MET A 1 -18.26 1.68 10.02
C MET A 1 -16.99 1.63 9.19
N GLY A 2 -16.88 2.45 8.15
CA GLY A 2 -15.86 2.31 7.11
C GLY A 2 -14.46 2.75 7.53
N THR A 3 -13.47 1.99 7.05
CA THR A 3 -12.12 2.39 6.58
C THR A 3 -11.18 3.16 7.53
N ILE A 4 -11.42 3.20 8.84
CA ILE A 4 -10.41 3.74 9.79
C ILE A 4 -9.07 3.01 9.72
N HIS A 5 -9.09 1.74 9.29
CA HIS A 5 -7.92 0.86 9.25
C HIS A 5 -6.90 1.23 8.15
N TYR A 6 -7.30 2.10 7.21
CA TYR A 6 -6.44 2.59 6.12
C TYR A 6 -5.98 4.03 6.37
N LEU A 7 -6.38 4.65 7.48
CA LEU A 7 -5.96 6.01 7.80
C LEU A 7 -4.48 6.01 8.17
N SER A 8 -3.76 6.98 7.62
CA SER A 8 -2.37 7.17 7.94
C SER A 8 -2.19 7.77 9.34
N PRO A 9 -1.05 7.52 10.00
CA PRO A 9 -0.82 8.03 11.35
C PRO A 9 -0.94 9.54 11.46
N GLU A 10 -0.46 10.30 10.47
CA GLU A 10 -0.53 11.76 10.49
C GLU A 10 -1.98 12.29 10.41
N ILE A 11 -2.87 11.60 9.66
CA ILE A 11 -4.30 11.94 9.66
C ILE A 11 -4.88 11.71 11.05
N LEU A 12 -4.52 10.62 11.71
CA LEU A 12 -5.07 10.30 13.04
C LEU A 12 -4.55 11.23 14.14
N GLU A 13 -3.33 11.76 13.98
CA GLU A 13 -2.63 12.54 15.00
C GLU A 13 -2.85 14.06 14.89
N THR A 14 -3.13 14.60 13.70
CA THR A 14 -3.15 16.05 13.47
C THR A 14 -4.47 16.57 12.92
N PRO A 15 -5.15 17.47 13.65
CA PRO A 15 -6.17 18.35 13.08
C PRO A 15 -5.52 19.50 12.29
N PRO A 16 -6.10 19.95 11.17
CA PRO A 16 -7.27 19.40 10.49
C PRO A 16 -6.87 18.11 9.76
N HIS A 17 -7.69 17.07 9.83
CA HIS A 17 -7.47 15.75 9.20
C HIS A 17 -7.42 15.85 7.66
N ILE A 18 -6.37 16.48 7.14
CA ILE A 18 -6.21 16.80 5.72
C ILE A 18 -5.63 15.58 5.02
N CYS A 19 -6.37 15.09 4.02
CA CYS A 19 -5.87 14.08 3.12
C CYS A 19 -4.81 14.69 2.19
N SER A 20 -3.62 14.09 2.21
CA SER A 20 -2.51 14.39 1.29
C SER A 20 -2.23 13.18 0.39
N ILE A 21 -1.46 13.40 -0.67
CA ILE A 21 -0.94 12.32 -1.51
C ILE A 21 -0.26 11.23 -0.67
N GLN A 22 0.54 11.60 0.32
CA GLN A 22 1.25 10.65 1.18
C GLN A 22 0.30 9.82 2.04
N SER A 23 -0.84 10.38 2.46
CA SER A 23 -1.87 9.66 3.20
C SER A 23 -2.65 8.67 2.31
N GLU A 24 -2.90 9.02 1.05
CA GLU A 24 -3.48 8.09 0.06
C GLU A 24 -2.52 6.93 -0.23
N LEU A 25 -1.23 7.24 -0.38
CA LEU A 25 -0.18 6.25 -0.61
C LEU A 25 -0.02 5.27 0.56
N TRP A 26 -0.26 5.70 1.79
CA TRP A 26 -0.33 4.79 2.93
C TRP A 26 -1.46 3.78 2.76
N ALA A 27 -2.68 4.23 2.45
CA ALA A 27 -3.82 3.35 2.22
C ALA A 27 -3.57 2.35 1.06
N VAL A 28 -2.87 2.78 0.01
CA VAL A 28 -2.38 1.89 -1.05
C VAL A 28 -1.43 0.84 -0.50
N GLY A 29 -0.46 1.21 0.34
CA GLY A 29 0.44 0.27 1.01
C GLY A 29 -0.30 -0.79 1.84
N ILE A 30 -1.35 -0.40 2.57
CA ILE A 30 -2.20 -1.33 3.33
C ILE A 30 -2.90 -2.32 2.41
N THR A 31 -3.51 -1.80 1.35
CA THR A 31 -4.20 -2.62 0.34
C THR A 31 -3.24 -3.63 -0.29
N LEU A 32 -2.01 -3.21 -0.62
CA LEU A 32 -1.00 -4.11 -1.17
C LEU A 32 -0.60 -5.21 -0.19
N ILE A 33 -0.47 -4.91 1.11
CA ILE A 33 -0.23 -5.95 2.11
C ILE A 33 -1.42 -6.91 2.20
N GLU A 34 -2.65 -6.40 2.20
CA GLU A 34 -3.85 -7.25 2.23
C GLU A 34 -3.90 -8.20 1.05
N ILE A 35 -3.55 -7.72 -0.15
CA ILE A 35 -3.49 -8.55 -1.35
C ILE A 35 -2.39 -9.60 -1.21
N VAL A 36 -1.18 -9.21 -0.76
CA VAL A 36 -0.02 -10.12 -0.68
C VAL A 36 -0.17 -11.14 0.44
N ASN A 37 -0.64 -10.74 1.62
CA ASN A 37 -0.74 -11.60 2.80
C ASN A 37 -2.12 -12.28 2.93
N GLY A 38 -3.12 -11.84 2.16
CA GLY A 38 -4.52 -12.26 2.32
C GLY A 38 -5.21 -11.71 3.58
N GLN A 39 -4.54 -10.86 4.36
CA GLN A 39 -5.03 -10.30 5.61
C GLN A 39 -4.46 -8.91 5.90
N HIS A 40 -5.21 -8.10 6.63
CA HIS A 40 -4.83 -6.74 7.02
C HIS A 40 -3.55 -6.73 7.88
N PRO A 41 -2.60 -5.79 7.67
CA PRO A 41 -1.37 -5.70 8.47
C PRO A 41 -1.60 -5.46 9.96
N TRP A 42 -2.65 -4.71 10.30
CA TRP A 42 -3.02 -4.37 11.68
C TRP A 42 -4.49 -4.68 11.97
N PRO A 43 -4.87 -5.96 12.14
CA PRO A 43 -6.23 -6.30 12.55
C PRO A 43 -6.48 -5.64 13.90
N SER A 44 -7.48 -4.76 13.99
CA SER A 44 -7.71 -3.94 15.18
C SER A 44 -9.20 -3.90 15.54
N ALA A 45 -9.48 -3.95 16.84
CA ALA A 45 -10.85 -4.01 17.34
C ALA A 45 -11.54 -2.64 17.38
N ASN A 46 -10.76 -1.57 17.52
CA ASN A 46 -11.23 -0.19 17.57
C ASN A 46 -10.12 0.79 17.16
N LEU A 47 -10.45 2.07 17.08
CA LEU A 47 -9.53 3.14 16.65
C LEU A 47 -8.29 3.25 17.55
N LEU A 48 -8.44 3.13 18.87
CA LEU A 48 -7.33 3.26 19.80
C LEU A 48 -6.34 2.09 19.66
N ASP A 49 -6.86 0.87 19.50
CA ASP A 49 -6.06 -0.33 19.22
C ASP A 49 -5.32 -0.20 17.88
N HIS A 50 -5.99 0.33 16.86
CA HIS A 50 -5.36 0.60 15.55
C HIS A 50 -4.22 1.63 15.66
N LEU A 51 -4.45 2.73 16.37
CA LEU A 51 -3.44 3.76 16.64
C LEU A 51 -2.22 3.20 17.37
N ILE A 52 -2.44 2.38 18.40
CA ILE A 52 -1.34 1.75 19.15
C ILE A 52 -0.54 0.83 18.22
N LYS A 53 -1.21 0.04 17.38
CA LYS A 53 -0.56 -0.89 16.44
C LYS A 53 0.25 -0.18 15.37
N ILE A 54 -0.28 0.87 14.74
CA ILE A 54 0.47 1.69 13.77
C ILE A 54 1.70 2.34 14.42
N ASN A 55 1.60 2.75 15.69
CA ASN A 55 2.70 3.38 16.41
C ASN A 55 3.81 2.40 16.84
N SER A 56 3.49 1.13 17.04
CA SER A 56 4.40 0.14 17.64
C SER A 56 4.93 -0.92 16.67
N TYR A 57 4.27 -1.13 15.53
CA TYR A 57 4.53 -2.27 14.66
C TYR A 57 5.00 -1.84 13.27
N ASN A 58 6.12 -2.40 12.83
CA ASN A 58 6.55 -2.31 11.42
C ASN A 58 5.75 -3.30 10.58
N PRO A 59 5.11 -2.88 9.48
CA PRO A 59 4.36 -3.77 8.62
C PRO A 59 5.27 -4.92 8.16
N THR A 60 4.82 -6.16 8.34
CA THR A 60 5.59 -7.35 7.97
C THR A 60 4.89 -8.04 6.83
N ILE A 61 5.64 -8.30 5.76
CA ILE A 61 5.17 -9.08 4.63
C ILE A 61 5.69 -10.49 4.87
N SER A 62 4.80 -11.39 5.28
CA SER A 62 5.16 -12.78 5.61
C SER A 62 5.17 -13.68 4.37
N ASN A 63 4.55 -13.23 3.29
CA ASN A 63 4.46 -14.00 2.05
C ASN A 63 5.70 -13.80 1.18
N LYS A 64 6.36 -14.91 0.82
CA LYS A 64 7.59 -14.92 0.00
C LYS A 64 7.34 -14.88 -1.52
N ILE A 65 6.10 -14.73 -1.94
CA ILE A 65 5.71 -14.76 -3.36
C ILE A 65 6.12 -13.47 -4.09
N ILE A 66 6.29 -12.35 -3.38
CA ILE A 66 6.68 -11.09 -4.01
C ILE A 66 8.20 -10.91 -4.10
N SER A 67 8.64 -10.17 -5.11
CA SER A 67 10.05 -9.80 -5.26
C SER A 67 10.48 -8.80 -4.18
N LYS A 68 11.78 -8.71 -3.95
CA LYS A 68 12.36 -7.77 -2.98
C LYS A 68 12.02 -6.31 -3.34
N GLU A 69 11.94 -5.99 -4.63
CA GLU A 69 11.57 -4.65 -5.10
C GLU A 69 10.12 -4.27 -4.74
N ILE A 70 9.19 -5.23 -4.84
CA ILE A 70 7.79 -5.00 -4.45
C ILE A 70 7.69 -4.89 -2.92
N GLU A 71 8.41 -5.74 -2.19
CA GLU A 71 8.46 -5.67 -0.72
C GLU A 71 8.96 -4.30 -0.26
N ASP A 72 10.10 -3.85 -0.79
CA ASP A 72 10.71 -2.57 -0.44
C ASP A 72 9.82 -1.39 -0.86
N PHE A 73 9.10 -1.50 -1.98
CA PHE A 73 8.11 -0.51 -2.40
C PHE A 73 6.97 -0.39 -1.38
N ILE A 74 6.34 -1.50 -0.99
CA ILE A 74 5.25 -1.50 0.00
C ILE A 74 5.74 -0.94 1.34
N LEU A 75 6.91 -1.38 1.81
CA LEU A 75 7.51 -0.87 3.05
C LEU A 75 7.83 0.63 2.98
N ARG A 76 8.14 1.15 1.80
CA ARG A 76 8.34 2.59 1.57
C ARG A 76 7.03 3.37 1.68
N LEU A 77 5.92 2.85 1.15
CA LEU A 77 4.60 3.47 1.28
C LEU A 77 4.12 3.51 2.74
N LEU A 78 4.55 2.55 3.55
CA LEU A 78 4.16 2.42 4.95
C LEU A 78 5.18 3.00 5.93
N LYS A 79 5.99 3.96 5.49
CA LYS A 79 6.81 4.75 6.41
C LYS A 79 5.91 5.59 7.31
N ARG A 80 6.17 5.56 8.62
CA ARG A 80 5.38 6.32 9.60
C ARG A 80 5.41 7.81 9.30
N ASN A 81 6.59 8.38 9.09
CA ASN A 81 6.73 9.76 8.68
C ASN A 81 6.33 9.92 7.22
N ALA A 82 5.32 10.75 6.95
CA ALA A 82 4.82 11.01 5.60
C ALA A 82 5.91 11.54 4.66
N GLN A 83 6.92 12.26 5.16
CA GLN A 83 8.01 12.80 4.35
C GLN A 83 8.98 11.71 3.82
N ASP A 84 8.96 10.52 4.40
CA ASP A 84 9.78 9.39 3.95
C ASP A 84 9.06 8.55 2.86
N ARG A 85 7.79 8.86 2.59
CA ARG A 85 7.00 8.26 1.50
C ARG A 85 7.24 9.01 0.19
N PRO A 86 6.89 8.44 -0.97
CA PRO A 86 6.92 9.17 -2.24
C PRO A 86 6.07 10.44 -2.19
N ILE A 87 6.57 11.52 -2.78
CA ILE A 87 5.93 12.85 -2.72
C ILE A 87 4.95 13.11 -3.87
N SER A 88 4.93 12.22 -4.88
CA SER A 88 4.04 12.33 -6.04
C SER A 88 3.81 10.97 -6.70
N TYR A 89 2.70 10.84 -7.42
CA TYR A 89 2.46 9.67 -8.29
C TYR A 89 3.55 9.51 -9.35
N ASN A 90 4.06 10.61 -9.91
CA ASN A 90 5.15 10.58 -10.89
C ASN A 90 6.42 9.91 -10.34
N GLU A 91 6.73 10.10 -9.06
CA GLU A 91 7.88 9.43 -8.45
C GLU A 91 7.72 7.90 -8.48
N ILE A 92 6.52 7.42 -8.16
CA ILE A 92 6.18 5.99 -8.17
C ILE A 92 6.22 5.42 -9.58
N LEU A 93 5.57 6.10 -10.52
CA LEU A 93 5.54 5.70 -11.93
C LEU A 93 6.95 5.66 -12.56
N ASN A 94 7.89 6.42 -12.00
CA ASN A 94 9.27 6.44 -12.46
C ASN A 94 10.16 5.34 -11.89
N MET A 95 9.67 4.55 -10.93
CA MET A 95 10.43 3.43 -10.35
C MET A 95 10.69 2.34 -11.37
N SER A 96 11.91 1.79 -11.35
CA SER A 96 12.38 0.85 -12.37
C SER A 96 11.54 -0.43 -12.48
N PHE A 97 10.87 -0.88 -11.42
CA PHE A 97 9.97 -2.04 -11.49
C PHE A 97 8.59 -1.71 -12.07
N ILE A 98 8.05 -0.52 -11.81
CA ILE A 98 6.79 -0.05 -12.40
C ILE A 98 6.93 0.16 -13.91
N LYS A 99 8.05 0.74 -14.35
CA LYS A 99 8.33 0.94 -15.79
C LYS A 99 8.49 -0.36 -16.59
N ARG A 100 8.75 -1.49 -15.92
CA ARG A 100 8.83 -2.81 -16.55
C ARG A 100 7.45 -3.41 -16.83
N ILE A 101 6.39 -2.85 -16.26
CA ILE A 101 5.01 -3.22 -16.54
C ILE A 101 4.66 -2.73 -17.94
N PRO A 102 4.28 -3.62 -18.89
CA PRO A 102 3.94 -3.21 -20.24
C PRO A 102 2.75 -2.24 -20.22
N ASN A 103 2.92 -1.09 -20.85
CA ASN A 103 1.85 -0.11 -21.07
C ASN A 103 0.87 -0.65 -22.12
N GLU A 104 -0.10 -1.47 -21.73
CA GLU A 104 -1.30 -1.65 -22.53
C GLU A 104 -2.08 -0.31 -22.57
N PRO A 105 -2.60 0.11 -23.74
CA PRO A 105 -3.15 1.44 -23.93
C PRO A 105 -4.57 1.49 -23.37
N THR A 106 -4.70 1.68 -22.07
CA THR A 106 -5.94 2.22 -21.49
C THR A 106 -5.60 2.77 -20.12
N ILE A 107 -5.39 4.09 -19.97
CA ILE A 107 -5.04 4.67 -18.66
C ILE A 107 -5.97 5.86 -18.38
N ASN A 108 -7.10 5.58 -17.76
CA ASN A 108 -7.62 6.39 -16.66
C ASN A 108 -6.99 5.84 -15.37
N GLU A 109 -6.89 6.63 -14.30
CA GLU A 109 -6.27 6.26 -13.01
C GLU A 109 -6.74 4.90 -12.45
N LEU A 110 -7.98 4.49 -12.76
CA LEU A 110 -8.54 3.18 -12.45
C LEU A 110 -7.80 2.01 -13.10
N ASN A 111 -7.26 2.20 -14.30
CA ASN A 111 -6.54 1.15 -15.02
C ASN A 111 -5.13 0.94 -14.49
N PHE A 112 -4.49 1.94 -13.87
CA PHE A 112 -3.21 1.73 -13.19
C PHE A 112 -3.38 0.82 -11.98
N ILE A 113 -4.36 1.13 -11.12
CA ILE A 113 -4.71 0.28 -9.97
C ILE A 113 -5.17 -1.09 -10.45
N ARG A 114 -5.97 -1.16 -11.53
CA ARG A 114 -6.39 -2.42 -12.14
C ARG A 114 -5.22 -3.23 -12.70
N SER A 115 -4.26 -2.62 -13.38
CA SER A 115 -3.06 -3.31 -13.87
C SER A 115 -2.21 -3.82 -12.71
N ILE A 116 -2.08 -3.06 -11.62
CA ILE A 116 -1.42 -3.55 -10.39
C ILE A 116 -2.18 -4.75 -9.80
N ILE A 117 -3.52 -4.69 -9.75
CA ILE A 117 -4.36 -5.80 -9.27
C ILE A 117 -4.26 -7.02 -10.20
N GLU A 118 -4.34 -6.84 -11.52
CA GLU A 118 -4.29 -7.90 -12.53
C GLU A 118 -2.91 -8.58 -12.56
N ILE A 119 -1.82 -7.81 -12.45
CA ILE A 119 -0.47 -8.36 -12.31
C ILE A 119 -0.38 -9.20 -11.03
N ILE A 120 -0.87 -8.69 -9.90
CA ILE A 120 -0.81 -9.44 -8.65
C ILE A 120 -1.75 -10.68 -8.69
N GLN A 121 -2.84 -10.65 -9.45
CA GLN A 121 -3.74 -11.79 -9.67
C GLN A 121 -3.15 -12.84 -10.61
N GLU A 122 -2.44 -12.46 -11.67
CA GLU A 122 -1.74 -13.40 -12.56
C GLU A 122 -0.66 -14.19 -11.78
N PHE A 123 0.10 -13.51 -10.90
CA PHE A 123 1.05 -14.18 -10.01
C PHE A 123 0.40 -15.08 -8.94
N ALA A 124 -0.89 -14.90 -8.64
CA ALA A 124 -1.63 -15.75 -7.70
C ALA A 124 -2.22 -17.02 -8.34
N ILE A 125 -2.34 -17.08 -9.67
CA ILE A 125 -2.92 -18.22 -10.39
C ILE A 125 -1.86 -19.29 -10.71
N GLU A 126 -0.58 -18.93 -10.84
CA GLU A 126 0.51 -19.90 -11.11
C GLU A 126 0.82 -20.86 -9.94
N VAL A 127 0.16 -20.74 -8.78
CA VAL A 127 0.36 -21.61 -7.61
C VAL A 127 -0.79 -22.63 -7.43
N LYS A 128 -1.61 -22.85 -8.46
CA LYS A 128 -2.71 -23.85 -8.45
C LYS A 128 -2.52 -25.06 -9.38
N GLU A 129 -1.27 -25.41 -9.71
CA GLU A 129 -0.94 -26.75 -10.21
C GLU A 129 0.07 -27.46 -9.31
#